data_AF-A0A2U3PUL5-F1
#
_entry.id   AF-A0A2U3PUL5-F1
#
_cell.length_a   1.000
_cell.length_b   1.000
_cell.length_c   1.000
_cell.angle_alpha   90.00
_cell.angle_beta   90.00
_cell.angle_gamma   90.00
#
_symmetry.space_group_name_H-M   'P 1'
#
loop_
_entity.id
_entity.type
_entity.pdbx_description
1 polymer ?
#
loop_
_entity_poly.entity_id
_entity_poly.type
_entity_poly.pdbx_seq_one_letter_code
_entity_poly.pdbx_strand_id
1 'polypeptide(L)'
;MSLTDVGARVPFTRGDPFFQTTPDAFDAHVKAFARKLGDLPVSFVSVRPLPEAETGFCHRNVAECVDLYGGHCVTGYAFWKSRLFIIAEAHSVWATPTGQLIDPTPAAEGETRICFALDPSLVDAFNKSRPPPNRAMSIVDKADPAAVAQEIGRLSPARLEYEKRRANRAGLDIETHIANKIGRTALSIAVDEFIVASEARDLLVTQTLTRVLSHDRAAFRNAQLKVCRLEDRIRQLLARSEGETPNIVASVDPLADVRTNSEGGATARAPGFDGLIAALLDPSFDVVAVDLASSGPKVLYAGNLEDDAPPQPL
;
A
#
# COMPACT_ATOMS: atom_id res chain seq x y z
N MET A 1 30.01 10.56 12.04
CA MET A 1 28.73 10.51 11.29
C MET A 1 27.97 9.32 11.81
N SER A 2 26.81 9.53 12.46
CA SER A 2 26.01 8.44 13.04
C SER A 2 25.22 7.71 11.96
N LEU A 3 24.99 6.42 12.19
CA LEU A 3 24.22 5.47 11.35
C LEU A 3 22.71 5.79 11.25
N THR A 4 22.28 7.00 11.62
CA THR A 4 20.87 7.37 11.79
C THR A 4 20.28 8.18 10.64
N ASP A 5 21.05 8.50 9.59
CA ASP A 5 20.60 9.41 8.52
C ASP A 5 20.41 8.76 7.14
N VAL A 6 20.44 7.43 7.03
CA VAL A 6 20.16 6.73 5.75
C VAL A 6 18.65 6.45 5.62
N GLY A 7 17.87 7.49 5.32
CA GLY A 7 16.41 7.38 5.19
C GLY A 7 15.70 8.63 4.67
N ALA A 8 16.40 9.76 4.58
CA ALA A 8 15.77 11.05 4.35
C ALA A 8 15.59 11.39 2.84
N ARG A 9 14.40 11.06 2.32
CA ARG A 9 13.64 11.63 1.17
C ARG A 9 13.61 10.87 -0.17
N VAL A 10 12.45 10.74 -0.85
CA VAL A 10 11.09 11.24 -0.55
C VAL A 10 10.10 10.05 -0.59
N PRO A 11 9.33 9.77 0.47
CA PRO A 11 8.05 9.08 0.32
C PRO A 11 7.19 9.84 -0.71
N PHE A 12 6.10 9.23 -1.18
CA PHE A 12 5.10 9.99 -1.94
C PHE A 12 4.88 11.35 -1.26
N THR A 13 4.96 12.46 -1.99
CA THR A 13 4.72 13.77 -1.37
C THR A 13 3.23 13.92 -1.14
N ARG A 14 2.79 14.81 -0.23
CA ARG A 14 1.35 15.07 -0.02
C ARG A 14 0.55 15.35 -1.30
N GLY A 15 1.19 15.81 -2.39
CA GLY A 15 0.55 16.01 -3.69
C GLY A 15 0.44 14.76 -4.58
N ASP A 16 1.21 13.71 -4.29
CA ASP A 16 1.23 12.47 -5.07
C ASP A 16 -0.08 11.66 -4.85
N PRO A 17 -0.71 11.13 -5.90
CA PRO A 17 -1.96 10.39 -5.78
C PRO A 17 -1.86 9.10 -4.95
N PHE A 18 -0.67 8.54 -4.81
CA PHE A 18 -0.38 7.36 -4.00
C PHE A 18 0.06 7.69 -2.57
N PHE A 19 0.21 8.98 -2.23
CA PHE A 19 0.52 9.39 -0.87
C PHE A 19 -0.57 8.91 0.07
N GLN A 20 -0.14 8.20 1.10
CA GLN A 20 -1.01 7.65 2.12
C GLN A 20 -0.74 8.38 3.43
N THR A 21 -1.81 8.73 4.11
CA THR A 21 -1.74 9.23 5.48
C THR A 21 -2.98 8.74 6.23
N THR A 22 -3.00 8.94 7.54
CA THR A 22 -4.18 8.59 8.31
C THR A 22 -5.40 9.41 7.85
N PRO A 23 -6.59 8.79 7.71
CA PRO A 23 -7.83 9.54 7.55
C PRO A 23 -8.00 10.60 8.65
N ASP A 24 -8.41 11.80 8.27
CA ASP A 24 -8.64 12.91 9.21
C ASP A 24 -9.98 12.80 9.96
N ALA A 25 -10.93 12.07 9.38
CA ALA A 25 -12.26 11.80 9.92
C ALA A 25 -12.78 10.40 9.56
N PHE A 26 -13.81 9.93 10.28
CA PHE A 26 -14.57 8.72 9.94
C PHE A 26 -15.58 9.02 8.83
N ASP A 27 -15.06 9.33 7.65
CA ASP A 27 -15.85 9.66 6.47
C ASP A 27 -16.58 8.44 5.87
N ALA A 28 -17.27 8.65 4.76
CA ALA A 28 -18.00 7.58 4.07
C ALA A 28 -17.09 6.44 3.58
N HIS A 29 -15.82 6.73 3.25
CA HIS A 29 -14.87 5.72 2.79
C HIS A 29 -14.38 4.86 3.96
N VAL A 30 -14.03 5.47 5.09
CA VAL A 30 -13.66 4.77 6.32
C VAL A 30 -14.79 3.86 6.78
N LYS A 31 -16.03 4.37 6.85
CA LYS A 31 -17.21 3.59 7.24
C LYS A 31 -17.51 2.45 6.26
N ALA A 32 -17.43 2.72 4.95
CA ALA A 32 -17.63 1.69 3.94
C ALA A 32 -16.57 0.59 4.05
N PHE A 33 -15.32 0.95 4.33
CA PHE A 33 -14.24 -0.02 4.44
C PHE A 33 -14.34 -0.86 5.72
N ALA A 34 -14.65 -0.24 6.85
CA ALA A 34 -14.91 -0.96 8.11
C ALA A 34 -16.05 -1.98 7.95
N ARG A 35 -17.14 -1.62 7.26
CA ARG A 35 -18.22 -2.58 6.91
C ARG A 35 -17.71 -3.71 6.04
N LYS A 36 -16.90 -3.44 5.03
CA LYS A 36 -16.28 -4.47 4.16
C LYS A 36 -15.40 -5.44 4.96
N LEU A 37 -14.80 -4.98 6.05
CA LEU A 37 -13.98 -5.79 6.95
C LEU A 37 -14.77 -6.50 8.06
N GLY A 38 -16.12 -6.48 8.01
CA GLY A 38 -16.96 -7.16 9.01
C GLY A 38 -17.59 -6.23 10.04
N ASP A 39 -17.82 -4.97 9.69
CA ASP A 39 -18.42 -3.94 10.56
C ASP A 39 -17.57 -3.63 11.80
N LEU A 40 -16.25 -3.57 11.60
CA LEU A 40 -15.29 -3.36 12.67
C LEU A 40 -15.46 -1.99 13.35
N PRO A 41 -15.39 -1.91 14.69
CA PRO A 41 -15.42 -0.64 15.40
C PRO A 41 -14.14 0.17 15.14
N VAL A 42 -14.32 1.44 14.77
CA VAL A 42 -13.23 2.35 14.40
C VAL A 42 -13.03 3.44 15.45
N SER A 43 -11.78 3.75 15.80
CA SER A 43 -11.42 4.82 16.72
C SER A 43 -10.12 5.52 16.29
N PHE A 44 -9.86 6.70 16.84
CA PHE A 44 -8.55 7.34 16.72
C PHE A 44 -7.67 6.95 17.90
N VAL A 45 -6.50 6.39 17.61
CA VAL A 45 -5.50 6.00 18.60
C VAL A 45 -4.33 6.98 18.53
N SER A 46 -3.85 7.46 19.68
CA SER A 46 -2.71 8.38 19.72
C SER A 46 -1.41 7.64 19.42
N VAL A 47 -0.56 8.21 18.58
CA VAL A 47 0.78 7.69 18.30
C VAL A 47 1.77 8.29 19.30
N ARG A 48 2.45 7.44 20.07
CA ARG A 48 3.45 7.83 21.07
C ARG A 48 4.63 6.86 21.00
N PRO A 49 5.57 7.09 20.07
CA PRO A 49 6.66 6.16 19.85
C PRO A 49 7.57 6.02 21.06
N LEU A 50 8.03 4.80 21.34
CA LEU A 50 9.16 4.61 22.24
C LEU A 50 10.47 5.06 21.54
N PRO A 51 11.53 5.43 22.29
CA PRO A 51 12.79 5.84 21.70
C PRO A 51 13.40 4.84 20.71
N GLU A 52 13.25 3.54 20.99
CA GLU A 52 13.80 2.43 20.17
C GLU A 52 12.74 1.78 19.26
N ALA A 53 11.54 2.37 19.16
CA ALA A 53 10.48 1.81 18.34
C ALA A 53 10.78 2.00 16.86
N GLU A 54 10.56 0.94 16.08
CA GLU A 54 10.83 0.94 14.63
C GLU A 54 9.53 0.97 13.83
N THR A 55 9.49 1.82 12.79
CA THR A 55 8.37 1.85 11.83
C THR A 55 8.21 0.49 11.15
N GLY A 56 6.98 0.00 11.01
CA GLY A 56 6.69 -1.31 10.41
C GLY A 56 6.93 -2.52 11.34
N PHE A 57 7.32 -2.30 12.60
CA PHE A 57 7.51 -3.35 13.61
C PHE A 57 6.51 -3.25 14.76
N CYS A 58 5.24 -2.95 14.44
CA CYS A 58 4.21 -2.63 15.44
C CYS A 58 4.02 -3.69 16.52
N HIS A 59 4.06 -4.98 16.15
CA HIS A 59 3.92 -6.07 17.11
C HIS A 59 5.07 -6.13 18.11
N ARG A 60 6.31 -5.92 17.65
CA ARG A 60 7.50 -5.86 18.51
C ARG A 60 7.44 -4.65 19.44
N ASN A 61 7.12 -3.47 18.91
CA ASN A 61 7.00 -2.25 19.69
C ASN A 61 5.94 -2.39 20.81
N VAL A 62 4.81 -3.03 20.51
CA VAL A 62 3.77 -3.31 21.51
C VAL A 62 4.21 -4.34 22.54
N ALA A 63 4.90 -5.41 22.12
CA ALA A 63 5.44 -6.40 23.06
C ALA A 63 6.41 -5.74 24.06
N GLU A 64 7.28 -4.85 23.59
CA GLU A 64 8.17 -4.08 24.45
C GLU A 64 7.41 -3.15 25.42
N CYS A 65 6.34 -2.49 24.97
CA CYS A 65 5.47 -1.73 25.88
C CYS A 65 4.85 -2.61 26.97
N VAL A 66 4.39 -3.81 26.62
CA VAL A 66 3.79 -4.76 27.58
C VAL A 66 4.82 -5.21 28.60
N ASP A 67 6.04 -5.51 28.18
CA ASP A 67 7.12 -5.95 29.07
C ASP A 67 7.57 -4.83 30.02
N LEU A 68 7.70 -3.59 29.53
CA LEU A 68 8.19 -2.46 30.31
C LEU A 68 7.11 -1.83 31.22
N TYR A 69 5.86 -1.78 30.76
CA TYR A 69 4.80 -0.95 31.37
C TYR A 69 3.53 -1.74 31.71
N GLY A 70 3.49 -3.05 31.46
CA GLY A 70 2.30 -3.87 31.61
C GLY A 70 1.22 -3.58 30.57
N GLY A 71 -0.02 -4.00 30.82
CA GLY A 71 -1.11 -3.86 29.84
C GLY A 71 -1.18 -5.07 28.90
N HIS A 72 -1.67 -4.87 27.67
CA HIS A 72 -1.76 -5.95 26.69
C HIS A 72 -1.76 -5.44 25.24
N CYS A 73 -1.48 -6.35 24.31
CA CYS A 73 -1.57 -6.10 22.88
C CYS A 73 -3.04 -6.15 22.42
N VAL A 74 -3.42 -5.17 21.59
CA VAL A 74 -4.71 -5.11 20.91
C VAL A 74 -4.46 -5.07 19.40
N THR A 75 -5.11 -5.96 18.66
CA THR A 75 -4.88 -6.12 17.22
C THR A 75 -6.06 -5.63 16.40
N GLY A 76 -5.77 -5.25 15.16
CA GLY A 76 -6.75 -4.68 14.25
C GLY A 76 -6.11 -4.21 12.97
N TYR A 77 -6.69 -3.19 12.37
CA TYR A 77 -6.18 -2.56 11.16
C TYR A 77 -5.93 -1.06 11.36
N ALA A 78 -4.74 -0.59 11.00
CA ALA A 78 -4.50 0.83 10.77
C ALA A 78 -4.99 1.20 9.38
N PHE A 79 -5.81 2.24 9.27
CA PHE A 79 -6.31 2.74 7.99
C PHE A 79 -5.39 3.83 7.45
N TRP A 80 -4.97 3.65 6.20
CA TRP A 80 -4.15 4.58 5.44
C TRP A 80 -4.87 4.95 4.16
N LYS A 81 -5.08 6.24 3.93
CA LYS A 81 -5.89 6.74 2.83
C LYS A 81 -5.05 7.59 1.89
N SER A 82 -5.17 7.29 0.59
CA SER A 82 -4.65 8.12 -0.49
C SER A 82 -5.79 8.84 -1.22
N ARG A 83 -5.46 9.55 -2.30
CA ARG A 83 -6.48 10.07 -3.24
C ARG A 83 -7.21 8.94 -3.97
N LEU A 84 -6.59 7.76 -4.05
CA LEU A 84 -7.03 6.68 -4.94
C LEU A 84 -7.71 5.52 -4.23
N PHE A 85 -7.22 5.16 -3.05
CA PHE A 85 -7.69 3.99 -2.30
C PHE A 85 -7.48 4.18 -0.80
N ILE A 86 -8.07 3.28 -0.02
CA ILE A 86 -7.82 3.12 1.41
C ILE A 86 -7.27 1.72 1.66
N ILE A 87 -6.22 1.62 2.47
CA ILE A 87 -5.56 0.39 2.91
C ILE A 87 -5.86 0.17 4.39
N ALA A 88 -6.04 -1.09 4.74
CA ALA A 88 -6.12 -1.60 6.10
C ALA A 88 -4.85 -2.45 6.30
N GLU A 89 -3.87 -1.84 6.96
CA GLU A 89 -2.63 -2.50 7.35
C GLU A 89 -2.87 -3.28 8.64
N ALA A 90 -2.54 -4.58 8.68
CA ALA A 90 -2.65 -5.34 9.90
C ALA A 90 -1.73 -4.73 10.97
N HIS A 91 -2.32 -4.30 12.09
CA HIS A 91 -1.62 -3.46 13.07
C HIS A 91 -1.85 -3.91 14.50
N SER A 92 -0.85 -3.67 15.36
CA SER A 92 -0.91 -3.87 16.80
C SER A 92 -0.80 -2.53 17.51
N VAL A 93 -1.68 -2.29 18.48
CA VAL A 93 -1.61 -1.14 19.41
C VAL A 93 -1.53 -1.65 20.85
N TRP A 94 -0.99 -0.83 21.74
CA TRP A 94 -0.86 -1.14 23.16
C TRP A 94 -2.08 -0.63 23.93
N ALA A 95 -2.76 -1.52 24.64
CA ALA A 95 -3.71 -1.14 25.68
C ALA A 95 -2.99 -1.04 27.02
N THR A 96 -2.92 0.17 27.57
CA THR A 96 -2.30 0.44 28.88
C THR A 96 -3.02 -0.32 30.01
N PRO A 97 -2.41 -0.45 31.21
CA PRO A 97 -3.10 -1.01 32.38
C PRO A 97 -4.42 -0.30 32.73
N THR A 98 -4.58 0.97 32.33
CA THR A 98 -5.81 1.75 32.53
C THR A 98 -6.81 1.64 31.37
N GLY A 99 -6.52 0.81 30.37
CA GLY A 99 -7.38 0.57 29.21
C GLY A 99 -7.29 1.62 28.09
N GLN A 100 -6.31 2.52 28.14
CA GLN A 100 -6.11 3.49 27.06
C GLN A 100 -5.40 2.82 25.88
N LEU A 101 -5.85 3.06 24.65
CA LEU A 101 -5.14 2.61 23.45
C LEU A 101 -4.08 3.64 23.03
N ILE A 102 -2.85 3.18 22.80
CA ILE A 102 -1.70 3.94 22.32
C ILE A 102 -1.02 3.13 21.23
N ASP A 103 -0.64 3.78 20.14
CA ASP A 103 0.24 3.17 19.15
C ASP A 103 1.70 3.56 19.47
N PRO A 104 2.54 2.62 19.92
CA PRO A 104 3.94 2.88 20.19
C PRO A 104 4.82 2.88 18.93
N THR A 105 4.23 2.69 17.74
CA THR A 105 4.95 2.60 16.48
C THR A 105 5.08 3.99 15.84
N PRO A 106 6.28 4.44 15.47
CA PRO A 106 6.42 5.66 14.68
C PRO A 106 5.72 5.49 13.33
N ALA A 107 4.76 6.36 13.04
CA ALA A 107 4.10 6.42 11.75
C ALA A 107 5.03 7.05 10.71
N ALA A 108 4.98 6.55 9.48
CA ALA A 108 5.93 6.88 8.42
C ALA A 108 5.98 8.38 8.08
N GLU A 109 4.84 9.06 8.11
CA GLU A 109 4.74 10.49 7.75
C GLU A 109 4.60 11.38 8.99
N GLY A 110 4.92 10.85 10.17
CA GLY A 110 4.90 11.59 11.43
C GLY A 110 3.50 11.83 12.00
N GLU A 111 2.52 10.99 11.66
CA GLU A 111 1.19 11.06 12.23
C GLU A 111 1.21 10.96 13.77
N THR A 112 0.50 11.86 14.44
CA THR A 112 0.34 11.85 15.90
C THR A 112 -0.86 11.01 16.36
N ARG A 113 -1.63 10.47 15.41
CA ARG A 113 -2.77 9.57 15.65
C ARG A 113 -3.00 8.69 14.43
N ILE A 114 -3.57 7.51 14.62
CA ILE A 114 -4.01 6.64 13.54
C ILE A 114 -5.52 6.35 13.63
N CYS A 115 -6.17 6.19 12.48
CA CYS A 115 -7.50 5.62 12.36
C CYS A 115 -7.39 4.10 12.48
N PHE A 116 -7.85 3.54 13.60
CA PHE A 116 -7.68 2.12 13.93
C PHE A 116 -9.04 1.41 13.98
N ALA A 117 -9.18 0.35 13.19
CA ALA A 117 -10.32 -0.56 13.23
C ALA A 117 -9.96 -1.79 14.05
N LEU A 118 -10.59 -1.95 15.21
CA LEU A 118 -10.31 -3.05 16.14
C LEU A 118 -10.84 -4.37 15.57
N ASP A 119 -9.97 -5.38 15.48
CA ASP A 119 -10.32 -6.73 15.07
C ASP A 119 -9.64 -7.78 15.97
N PRO A 120 -10.33 -8.23 17.04
CA PRO A 120 -9.78 -9.22 17.96
C PRO A 120 -9.51 -10.58 17.31
N SER A 121 -10.08 -10.86 16.13
CA SER A 121 -9.82 -12.14 15.42
C SER A 121 -8.39 -12.24 14.90
N LEU A 122 -7.66 -11.11 14.83
CA LEU A 122 -6.28 -11.07 14.35
C LEU A 122 -5.26 -11.50 15.42
N VAL A 123 -5.64 -11.60 16.70
CA VAL A 123 -4.72 -11.97 17.80
C VAL A 123 -3.97 -13.26 17.48
N ASP A 124 -4.68 -14.31 17.05
CA ASP A 124 -4.07 -15.60 16.71
C ASP A 124 -3.19 -15.55 15.47
N ALA A 125 -3.45 -14.61 14.55
CA ALA A 125 -2.70 -14.47 13.31
C ALA A 125 -1.36 -13.75 13.54
N PHE A 126 -1.29 -12.79 14.46
CA PHE A 126 -0.01 -12.18 14.87
C PHE A 126 0.91 -13.15 15.62
N ASN A 127 0.35 -14.15 16.29
CA ASN A 127 1.12 -15.22 16.95
C ASN A 127 1.61 -16.31 15.98
N LYS A 128 1.21 -16.26 14.71
CA LYS A 128 1.66 -17.19 13.68
C LYS A 128 2.82 -16.57 12.89
N SER A 129 3.60 -17.41 12.22
CA SER A 129 4.76 -16.98 11.41
C SER A 129 4.41 -16.05 10.23
N ARG A 130 3.12 -15.75 10.00
CA ARG A 130 2.66 -14.80 9.00
C ARG A 130 1.58 -13.90 9.60
N PRO A 131 1.81 -12.58 9.69
CA PRO A 131 0.78 -11.65 10.11
C PRO A 131 -0.41 -11.69 9.14
N PRO A 132 -1.60 -11.22 9.57
CA PRO A 132 -2.73 -11.08 8.69
C PRO A 132 -2.35 -10.24 7.46
N PRO A 133 -2.76 -10.63 6.25
CA PRO A 133 -2.50 -9.83 5.06
C PRO A 133 -3.26 -8.49 5.12
N ASN A 134 -2.61 -7.46 4.59
CA ASN A 134 -3.23 -6.17 4.32
C ASN A 134 -4.45 -6.32 3.40
N ARG A 135 -5.35 -5.34 3.47
CA ARG A 135 -6.54 -5.26 2.61
C ARG A 135 -6.61 -3.87 2.02
N ALA A 136 -7.18 -3.73 0.83
CA ALA A 136 -7.47 -2.41 0.28
C ALA A 136 -8.87 -2.30 -0.36
N MET A 137 -9.28 -1.05 -0.56
CA MET A 137 -10.50 -0.69 -1.27
C MET A 137 -10.29 0.58 -2.08
N SER A 138 -10.63 0.52 -3.37
CA SER A 138 -10.67 1.69 -4.24
C SER A 138 -11.68 2.72 -3.74
N ILE A 139 -11.33 4.00 -3.86
CA ILE A 139 -12.20 5.14 -3.52
C ILE A 139 -12.40 6.10 -4.71
N VAL A 140 -11.81 5.81 -5.88
CA VAL A 140 -11.99 6.61 -7.10
C VAL A 140 -13.26 6.27 -7.85
N ASP A 141 -13.80 7.28 -8.54
CA ASP A 141 -14.87 7.19 -9.54
C ASP A 141 -16.08 6.34 -9.13
N LYS A 142 -16.39 6.33 -7.84
CA LYS A 142 -17.68 5.83 -7.38
C LYS A 142 -18.74 6.77 -7.94
N ALA A 143 -19.71 6.19 -8.65
CA ALA A 143 -20.79 6.95 -9.23
C ALA A 143 -21.48 7.78 -8.13
N ASP A 144 -21.57 9.09 -8.35
CA ASP A 144 -22.31 10.00 -7.48
C ASP A 144 -23.75 9.47 -7.31
N PRO A 145 -24.29 9.31 -6.09
CA PRO A 145 -25.67 8.91 -5.87
C PRO A 145 -26.68 9.71 -6.70
N ALA A 146 -26.44 11.01 -6.95
CA ALA A 146 -27.31 11.81 -7.80
C ALA A 146 -27.22 11.39 -9.29
N ALA A 147 -26.01 11.08 -9.78
CA ALA A 147 -25.82 10.54 -11.13
C ALA A 147 -26.44 9.14 -11.28
N VAL A 148 -26.35 8.29 -10.26
CA VAL A 148 -27.02 6.98 -10.21
C VAL A 148 -28.53 7.14 -10.28
N ALA A 149 -29.11 8.01 -9.47
CA ALA A 149 -30.54 8.28 -9.47
C ALA A 149 -31.01 8.86 -10.82
N GLN A 150 -30.23 9.76 -11.42
CA GLN A 150 -30.51 10.30 -12.74
C GLN A 150 -30.47 9.20 -13.81
N GLU A 151 -29.47 8.32 -13.78
CA GLU A 151 -29.37 7.22 -14.73
C GLU A 151 -30.54 6.26 -14.60
N ILE A 152 -30.93 5.89 -13.37
CA ILE A 152 -32.13 5.09 -13.09
C ILE A 152 -33.37 5.78 -13.65
N GLY A 153 -33.51 7.09 -13.44
CA GLY A 153 -34.64 7.89 -13.95
C GLY A 153 -34.69 7.99 -15.49
N ARG A 154 -33.57 7.81 -16.18
CA ARG A 154 -33.50 7.76 -17.66
C ARG A 154 -33.88 6.39 -18.23
N LEU A 155 -33.87 5.32 -17.42
CA LEU A 155 -34.23 3.99 -17.89
C LEU A 155 -35.72 3.92 -18.20
N SER A 156 -36.06 3.37 -19.37
CA SER A 156 -37.45 3.00 -19.65
C SER A 156 -37.93 1.92 -18.65
N PRO A 157 -39.24 1.79 -18.38
CA PRO A 157 -39.74 0.79 -17.44
C PRO A 157 -39.26 -0.63 -17.75
N ALA A 158 -39.25 -1.01 -19.04
CA ALA A 158 -38.75 -2.31 -19.48
C ALA A 158 -37.24 -2.50 -19.23
N ARG A 159 -36.44 -1.44 -19.40
CA ARG A 159 -35.00 -1.50 -19.14
C ARG A 159 -34.70 -1.53 -17.64
N LEU A 160 -35.45 -0.77 -16.82
CA LEU A 160 -35.32 -0.79 -15.38
C LEU A 160 -35.60 -2.19 -14.81
N GLU A 161 -36.68 -2.85 -15.23
CA GLU A 161 -36.98 -4.23 -14.84
C GLU A 161 -35.93 -5.23 -15.32
N TYR A 162 -35.36 -5.01 -16.52
CA TYR A 162 -34.22 -5.80 -16.97
C TYR A 162 -32.97 -5.63 -16.08
N GLU A 163 -32.60 -4.40 -15.72
CA GLU A 163 -31.44 -4.16 -14.85
C GLU A 163 -31.68 -4.64 -13.42
N LYS A 164 -32.88 -4.49 -12.86
CA LYS A 164 -33.25 -5.06 -11.54
C LYS A 164 -33.06 -6.58 -11.49
N ARG A 165 -33.46 -7.30 -12.55
CA ARG A 165 -33.23 -8.75 -12.64
C ARG A 165 -31.74 -9.10 -12.66
N ARG A 166 -30.91 -8.29 -13.33
CA ARG A 166 -29.44 -8.48 -13.33
C ARG A 166 -28.83 -8.18 -11.97
N ALA A 167 -29.25 -7.10 -11.32
CA ALA A 167 -28.84 -6.72 -9.97
C ALA A 167 -29.15 -7.85 -8.98
N ASN A 168 -30.40 -8.34 -8.99
CA ASN A 168 -30.83 -9.45 -8.13
C ASN A 168 -30.02 -10.74 -8.39
N ARG A 169 -29.74 -11.07 -9.67
CA ARG A 169 -28.89 -12.23 -10.00
C ARG A 169 -27.46 -12.09 -9.46
N ALA A 170 -26.97 -10.86 -9.34
CA ALA A 170 -25.67 -10.55 -8.77
C ALA A 170 -25.71 -10.34 -7.24
N GLY A 171 -26.89 -10.44 -6.60
CA GLY A 171 -27.06 -10.19 -5.16
C GLY A 171 -26.92 -8.71 -4.76
N LEU A 172 -27.18 -7.78 -5.69
CA LEU A 172 -27.07 -6.34 -5.48
C LEU A 172 -28.45 -5.67 -5.58
N ASP A 173 -28.63 -4.54 -4.88
CA ASP A 173 -29.71 -3.61 -5.18
C ASP A 173 -29.47 -2.86 -6.51
N ILE A 174 -30.51 -2.20 -7.03
CA ILE A 174 -30.46 -1.57 -8.35
C ILE A 174 -29.51 -0.36 -8.36
N GLU A 175 -29.48 0.40 -7.28
CA GLU A 175 -28.60 1.56 -7.10
C GLU A 175 -27.13 1.15 -7.16
N THR A 176 -26.75 0.11 -6.42
CA THR A 176 -25.39 -0.45 -6.38
C THR A 176 -25.01 -1.04 -7.73
N HIS A 177 -25.92 -1.76 -8.39
CA HIS A 177 -25.69 -2.32 -9.73
C HIS A 177 -25.45 -1.22 -10.78
N ILE A 178 -26.27 -0.17 -10.79
CA ILE A 178 -26.11 0.96 -11.71
C ILE A 178 -24.86 1.78 -11.36
N ALA A 179 -24.58 2.01 -10.08
CA ALA A 179 -23.35 2.66 -9.62
C ALA A 179 -22.10 1.93 -10.12
N ASN A 180 -22.08 0.59 -10.03
CA ASN A 180 -21.00 -0.23 -10.56
C ASN A 180 -20.91 -0.17 -12.10
N LYS A 181 -22.04 0.04 -12.78
CA LYS A 181 -22.07 0.10 -14.24
C LYS A 181 -21.55 1.44 -14.77
N ILE A 182 -21.87 2.55 -14.11
CA ILE A 182 -21.48 3.89 -14.58
C ILE A 182 -20.20 4.43 -13.90
N GLY A 183 -19.83 3.89 -12.73
CA GLY A 183 -18.60 4.24 -11.99
C GLY A 183 -17.35 3.44 -12.39
N ARG A 184 -17.44 2.53 -13.37
CA ARG A 184 -16.28 1.79 -13.89
C ARG A 184 -15.59 2.57 -15.00
N THR A 185 -14.84 3.58 -14.60
CA THR A 185 -13.93 4.33 -15.49
C THR A 185 -12.65 3.53 -15.76
N ALA A 186 -11.85 4.00 -16.72
CA ALA A 186 -10.51 3.43 -16.93
C ALA A 186 -9.61 3.59 -15.70
N LEU A 187 -9.77 4.68 -14.93
CA LEU A 187 -9.01 4.93 -13.71
C LEU A 187 -9.43 3.98 -12.59
N SER A 188 -10.72 3.80 -12.34
CA SER A 188 -11.19 2.91 -11.27
C SER A 188 -10.85 1.45 -11.52
N ILE A 189 -10.91 1.01 -12.79
CA ILE A 189 -10.41 -0.31 -13.20
C ILE A 189 -8.91 -0.44 -12.94
N ALA A 190 -8.10 0.56 -13.31
CA ALA A 190 -6.66 0.50 -13.11
C ALA A 190 -6.28 0.48 -11.62
N VAL A 191 -6.99 1.24 -10.78
CA VAL A 191 -6.80 1.24 -9.31
C VAL A 191 -7.19 -0.11 -8.69
N ASP A 192 -8.32 -0.71 -9.11
CA ASP A 192 -8.70 -2.04 -8.65
C ASP A 192 -7.67 -3.10 -9.06
N GLU A 193 -7.17 -3.05 -10.29
CA GLU A 193 -6.09 -3.93 -10.77
C GLU A 193 -4.80 -3.73 -9.97
N PHE A 194 -4.46 -2.48 -9.63
CA PHE A 194 -3.30 -2.13 -8.82
C PHE A 194 -3.40 -2.70 -7.41
N ILE A 195 -4.56 -2.57 -6.77
CA ILE A 195 -4.85 -3.16 -5.46
C ILE A 195 -4.64 -4.67 -5.49
N VAL A 196 -5.27 -5.35 -6.45
CA VAL A 196 -5.16 -6.83 -6.55
C VAL A 196 -3.72 -7.26 -6.81
N ALA A 197 -2.97 -6.54 -7.65
CA ALA A 197 -1.57 -6.82 -7.90
C ALA A 197 -0.69 -6.59 -6.66
N SER A 198 -0.98 -5.55 -5.88
CA SER A 198 -0.25 -5.23 -4.64
C SER A 198 -0.52 -6.26 -3.55
N GLU A 199 -1.78 -6.64 -3.34
CA GLU A 199 -2.15 -7.71 -2.39
C GLU A 199 -1.51 -9.05 -2.78
N ALA A 200 -1.51 -9.39 -4.07
CA ALA A 200 -0.85 -10.61 -4.56
C ALA A 200 0.67 -10.58 -4.34
N ARG A 201 1.31 -9.42 -4.52
CA ARG A 201 2.74 -9.23 -4.24
C ARG A 201 3.02 -9.39 -2.74
N ASP A 202 2.23 -8.76 -1.88
CA ASP A 202 2.46 -8.74 -0.43
C ASP A 202 2.28 -10.13 0.19
N LEU A 203 1.42 -10.98 -0.40
CA LEU A 203 1.27 -12.39 -0.01
C LEU A 203 2.51 -13.25 -0.33
N LEU A 204 3.42 -12.78 -1.18
CA LEU A 204 4.62 -13.51 -1.56
C LEU A 204 5.79 -13.23 -0.61
N VAL A 205 5.62 -12.32 0.35
CA VAL A 205 6.66 -11.99 1.32
C VAL A 205 6.23 -12.32 2.74
N THR A 206 7.21 -12.62 3.59
CA THR A 206 7.06 -12.66 5.05
C THR A 206 8.11 -11.75 5.66
N GLN A 207 7.67 -10.86 6.54
CA GLN A 207 8.55 -10.08 7.39
C GLN A 207 9.07 -10.97 8.52
N THR A 208 10.39 -11.04 8.65
CA THR A 208 11.07 -11.62 9.81
C THR A 208 11.51 -10.49 10.74
N LEU A 209 12.08 -10.83 11.89
CA LEU A 209 12.63 -9.86 12.84
C LEU A 209 13.71 -8.94 12.23
N THR A 210 14.38 -9.37 11.16
CA THR A 210 15.54 -8.66 10.61
C THR A 210 15.43 -8.34 9.12
N ARG A 211 14.49 -8.94 8.38
CA ARG A 211 14.40 -8.79 6.92
C ARG A 211 13.04 -9.22 6.37
N VAL A 212 12.76 -8.82 5.14
CA VAL A 212 11.62 -9.34 4.36
C VAL A 212 12.10 -10.46 3.44
N LEU A 213 11.44 -11.62 3.49
CA LEU A 213 11.78 -12.79 2.68
C LEU A 213 10.67 -13.09 1.68
N SER A 214 11.00 -13.20 0.40
CA SER A 214 10.08 -13.70 -0.63
C SER A 214 10.08 -15.23 -0.66
N HIS A 215 8.90 -15.84 -0.75
CA HIS A 215 8.73 -17.29 -0.88
C HIS A 215 8.81 -17.79 -2.32
N ASP A 216 8.62 -16.89 -3.29
CA ASP A 216 8.76 -17.16 -4.72
C ASP A 216 9.26 -15.88 -5.39
N ARG A 217 10.56 -15.87 -5.70
CA ARG A 217 11.25 -14.70 -6.27
C ARG A 217 10.71 -14.34 -7.64
N ALA A 218 10.44 -15.34 -8.47
CA ALA A 218 9.96 -15.11 -9.83
C ALA A 218 8.53 -14.55 -9.81
N ALA A 219 7.65 -15.13 -8.98
CA ALA A 219 6.30 -14.60 -8.79
C ALA A 219 6.32 -13.19 -8.19
N PHE A 220 7.17 -12.94 -7.19
CA PHE A 220 7.28 -11.62 -6.56
C PHE A 220 7.73 -10.57 -7.57
N ARG A 221 8.77 -10.88 -8.36
CA ARG A 221 9.25 -9.99 -9.43
C ARG A 221 8.17 -9.71 -10.46
N ASN A 222 7.42 -10.72 -10.90
CA ASN A 222 6.33 -10.55 -11.86
C ASN A 222 5.19 -9.69 -11.28
N ALA A 223 4.82 -9.92 -10.02
CA ALA A 223 3.81 -9.12 -9.32
C ALA A 223 4.26 -7.66 -9.16
N GLN A 224 5.51 -7.44 -8.74
CA GLN A 224 6.10 -6.11 -8.61
C GLN A 224 6.14 -5.36 -9.95
N LEU A 225 6.57 -6.01 -11.04
CA LEU A 225 6.55 -5.40 -12.38
C LEU A 225 5.13 -5.03 -12.82
N LYS A 226 4.13 -5.85 -12.47
CA LYS A 226 2.72 -5.52 -12.73
C LYS A 226 2.26 -4.31 -11.93
N VAL A 227 2.63 -4.22 -10.64
CA VAL A 227 2.35 -3.05 -9.78
C VAL A 227 2.93 -1.79 -10.39
N CYS A 228 4.22 -1.78 -10.78
CA CYS A 228 4.85 -0.61 -11.40
C CYS A 228 4.13 -0.16 -12.68
N ARG A 229 3.80 -1.11 -13.59
CA ARG A 229 3.07 -0.78 -14.83
C ARG A 229 1.69 -0.19 -14.58
N LEU A 230 1.00 -0.68 -13.55
CA LEU A 230 -0.31 -0.17 -13.16
C LEU A 230 -0.21 1.21 -12.52
N GLU A 231 0.82 1.47 -11.72
CA GLU A 231 1.12 2.80 -11.19
C GLU A 231 1.32 3.81 -12.33
N ASP A 232 2.18 3.50 -13.31
CA ASP A 232 2.42 4.36 -14.48
C ASP A 232 1.12 4.63 -15.25
N ARG A 233 0.32 3.59 -15.47
CA ARG A 233 -0.97 3.69 -16.15
C ARG A 233 -1.94 4.61 -15.39
N ILE A 234 -2.01 4.49 -14.07
CA ILE A 234 -2.85 5.35 -13.22
C ILE A 234 -2.39 6.80 -13.34
N ARG A 235 -1.08 7.06 -13.26
CA ARG A 235 -0.52 8.42 -13.42
C ARG A 235 -0.87 9.03 -14.77
N GLN A 236 -0.76 8.25 -15.86
CA GLN A 236 -1.16 8.70 -17.20
C GLN A 236 -2.67 9.02 -17.30
N LEU A 237 -3.52 8.21 -16.67
CA LEU A 237 -4.96 8.44 -16.66
C LEU A 237 -5.32 9.72 -15.88
N LEU A 238 -4.65 9.96 -14.74
CA LEU A 238 -4.82 11.19 -13.95
C LEU A 238 -4.38 12.42 -14.74
N ALA A 239 -3.19 12.41 -15.35
CA ALA A 239 -2.69 13.52 -16.15
C ALA A 239 -3.64 13.90 -17.31
N ARG A 240 -4.21 12.89 -17.99
CA ARG A 240 -5.21 13.09 -19.05
C ARG A 240 -6.50 13.72 -18.52
N SER A 241 -6.93 13.35 -17.31
CA SER A 241 -8.14 13.89 -16.70
C SER A 241 -7.97 15.31 -16.16
N GLU A 242 -6.75 15.66 -15.73
CA GLU A 242 -6.40 16.96 -15.15
C GLU A 242 -5.99 18.00 -16.22
N GLY A 243 -5.97 17.63 -17.51
CA GLY A 243 -5.69 18.54 -18.62
C GLY A 243 -4.20 18.88 -18.80
N GLU A 244 -3.30 18.17 -18.11
CA GLU A 244 -1.87 18.35 -18.27
C GLU A 244 -1.40 17.70 -19.58
N THR A 245 -0.77 18.50 -20.44
CA THR A 245 -0.08 18.00 -21.62
C THR A 245 1.12 17.18 -21.13
N PRO A 246 1.21 15.88 -21.43
CA PRO A 246 2.29 15.07 -20.91
C PRO A 246 3.61 15.57 -21.49
N ASN A 247 4.52 15.98 -20.61
CA ASN A 247 5.91 16.19 -20.98
C ASN A 247 6.50 14.79 -21.23
N ILE A 248 6.44 14.35 -22.49
CA ILE A 248 6.94 13.05 -22.93
C ILE A 248 8.47 13.09 -22.80
N VAL A 249 9.01 12.56 -21.71
CA VAL A 249 10.36 12.01 -21.73
C VAL A 249 10.21 10.63 -22.38
N ALA A 250 10.63 10.53 -23.64
CA ALA A 250 10.52 9.33 -24.46
C ALA A 250 11.08 8.10 -23.71
N SER A 251 10.28 7.04 -23.66
CA SER A 251 10.72 5.70 -23.26
C SER A 251 11.75 5.20 -24.26
N VAL A 252 12.93 4.83 -23.77
CA VAL A 252 13.97 4.19 -24.59
C VAL A 252 13.64 2.71 -24.71
N ASP A 253 13.56 2.24 -25.95
CA ASP A 253 13.32 0.85 -26.36
C ASP A 253 14.53 -0.02 -25.95
N PRO A 254 14.36 -1.10 -25.16
CA PRO A 254 15.48 -1.88 -24.66
C PRO A 254 15.80 -3.03 -25.62
N LEU A 255 16.27 -2.73 -26.85
CA LEU A 255 16.93 -3.69 -27.75
C LEU A 255 17.34 -2.99 -29.06
N ALA A 256 18.43 -2.22 -29.05
CA ALA A 256 19.19 -1.91 -30.26
C ALA A 256 20.66 -1.62 -29.93
N ASP A 257 21.54 -2.30 -30.67
CA ASP A 257 22.98 -2.44 -30.50
C ASP A 257 23.81 -1.17 -30.74
N VAL A 258 24.78 -0.97 -29.84
CA VAL A 258 26.19 -0.56 -30.03
C VAL A 258 26.57 0.15 -31.34
N ARG A 259 26.88 1.46 -31.26
CA ARG A 259 28.21 2.06 -31.61
C ARG A 259 28.31 3.60 -31.42
N THR A 260 29.33 3.96 -30.62
CA THR A 260 30.23 5.14 -30.67
C THR A 260 29.73 6.58 -30.44
N ASN A 261 30.26 7.14 -29.34
CA ASN A 261 30.76 8.51 -29.06
C ASN A 261 29.92 9.75 -29.43
N SER A 262 29.50 10.51 -28.40
CA SER A 262 30.05 11.84 -28.10
C SER A 262 29.36 12.47 -26.88
N GLU A 263 30.09 13.34 -26.21
CA GLU A 263 29.84 13.99 -24.92
C GLU A 263 28.65 14.97 -24.95
N GLY A 264 27.91 15.09 -23.84
CA GLY A 264 27.05 16.25 -23.60
C GLY A 264 25.88 16.05 -22.63
N GLY A 265 26.03 16.52 -21.39
CA GLY A 265 24.93 17.05 -20.56
C GLY A 265 23.96 16.04 -19.93
N ALA A 266 24.37 15.36 -18.85
CA ALA A 266 23.48 14.55 -18.03
C ALA A 266 22.73 15.39 -16.98
N THR A 267 21.41 15.53 -17.15
CA THR A 267 20.50 15.80 -16.03
C THR A 267 20.39 14.51 -15.20
N ALA A 268 20.84 14.56 -13.94
CA ALA A 268 20.86 13.41 -13.05
C ALA A 268 19.44 12.87 -12.78
N ARG A 269 19.18 11.63 -13.24
CA ARG A 269 18.03 10.81 -12.79
C ARG A 269 18.29 10.33 -11.36
N ALA A 270 17.24 10.26 -10.54
CA ALA A 270 17.34 9.90 -9.13
C ALA A 270 17.71 8.39 -8.95
N PRO A 271 18.63 8.02 -8.04
CA PRO A 271 19.33 6.73 -8.08
C PRO A 271 18.61 5.54 -7.41
N GLY A 272 17.34 5.68 -7.01
CA GLY A 272 16.72 4.77 -6.04
C GLY A 272 16.25 3.42 -6.60
N PHE A 273 15.56 3.40 -7.74
CA PHE A 273 14.94 2.18 -8.28
C PHE A 273 15.83 1.43 -9.26
N ASP A 274 16.68 2.14 -10.00
CA ASP A 274 17.60 1.52 -10.97
C ASP A 274 18.60 0.60 -10.27
N GLY A 275 19.04 0.95 -9.05
CA GLY A 275 19.91 0.10 -8.22
C GLY A 275 19.23 -1.18 -7.74
N LEU A 276 17.96 -1.12 -7.36
CA LEU A 276 17.18 -2.31 -6.98
C LEU A 276 16.89 -3.21 -8.17
N ILE A 277 16.48 -2.63 -9.29
CA ILE A 277 16.24 -3.40 -10.51
C ILE A 277 17.56 -4.03 -10.95
N ALA A 278 18.68 -3.29 -10.99
CA ALA A 278 19.98 -3.85 -11.30
C ALA A 278 20.36 -5.02 -10.36
N ALA A 279 20.23 -4.87 -9.05
CA ALA A 279 20.55 -5.92 -8.09
C ALA A 279 19.62 -7.15 -8.18
N LEU A 280 18.33 -6.95 -8.47
CA LEU A 280 17.38 -8.05 -8.69
C LEU A 280 17.53 -8.73 -10.06
N LEU A 281 18.16 -8.06 -11.02
CA LEU A 281 18.43 -8.57 -12.36
C LEU A 281 19.80 -9.23 -12.47
N ASP A 282 20.73 -8.93 -11.56
CA ASP A 282 22.07 -9.47 -11.56
C ASP A 282 22.05 -10.94 -11.10
N PRO A 283 22.40 -11.90 -11.98
CA PRO A 283 22.39 -13.32 -11.64
C PRO A 283 23.54 -13.72 -10.69
N SER A 284 24.47 -12.82 -10.39
CA SER A 284 25.61 -13.06 -9.50
C SER A 284 25.32 -12.86 -8.02
N PHE A 285 24.08 -12.49 -7.65
CA PHE A 285 23.64 -12.36 -6.27
C PHE A 285 22.64 -13.46 -5.89
N ASP A 286 23.01 -14.31 -4.95
CA ASP A 286 22.09 -15.29 -4.38
C ASP A 286 21.03 -14.67 -3.47
N VAL A 287 21.30 -13.51 -2.86
CA VAL A 287 20.39 -12.83 -1.93
C VAL A 287 20.43 -11.34 -2.17
N VAL A 288 19.24 -10.72 -2.20
CA VAL A 288 19.08 -9.27 -2.16
C VAL A 288 18.20 -8.95 -0.95
N ALA A 289 18.77 -8.31 0.07
CA ALA A 289 18.00 -7.78 1.18
C ALA A 289 17.44 -6.42 0.79
N VAL A 290 16.14 -6.22 0.97
CA VAL A 290 15.46 -4.99 0.55
C VAL A 290 14.75 -4.40 1.76
N ASP A 291 15.00 -3.12 2.04
CA ASP A 291 14.19 -2.31 2.94
C ASP A 291 12.95 -1.83 2.18
N LEU A 292 11.77 -2.18 2.68
CA LEU A 292 10.48 -1.81 2.12
C LEU A 292 9.83 -0.65 2.88
N ALA A 293 10.61 0.23 3.49
CA ALA A 293 10.09 1.47 4.06
C ALA A 293 9.33 2.31 3.02
N SER A 294 8.47 3.20 3.53
CA SER A 294 7.55 4.10 2.81
C SER A 294 8.21 4.99 1.74
N SER A 295 9.55 5.04 1.71
CA SER A 295 10.37 5.73 0.73
C SER A 295 10.67 4.95 -0.56
N GLY A 296 10.07 3.77 -0.72
CA GLY A 296 10.35 2.86 -1.83
C GLY A 296 11.47 1.86 -1.52
N PRO A 297 11.49 0.71 -2.22
CA PRO A 297 12.37 -0.41 -1.91
C PRO A 297 13.85 -0.06 -2.14
N LYS A 298 14.68 -0.20 -1.11
CA LYS A 298 16.14 -0.01 -1.18
C LYS A 298 16.88 -1.32 -0.98
N VAL A 299 17.88 -1.60 -1.82
CA VAL A 299 18.78 -2.74 -1.60
C VAL A 299 19.69 -2.41 -0.43
N LEU A 300 19.54 -3.13 0.66
CA LEU A 300 20.41 -3.06 1.82
C LEU A 300 21.67 -3.93 1.65
N TYR A 301 21.54 -5.01 0.88
CA TYR A 301 22.59 -5.99 0.66
C TYR A 301 22.32 -6.78 -0.62
N ALA A 302 23.36 -7.07 -1.38
CA ALA A 302 23.35 -8.01 -2.48
C ALA A 302 24.62 -8.88 -2.41
N GLY A 303 24.49 -10.21 -2.38
CA GLY A 303 25.65 -11.11 -2.23
C GLY A 303 25.31 -12.60 -2.30
N ASN A 304 26.33 -13.44 -2.22
CA ASN A 304 26.22 -14.90 -2.34
C ASN A 304 26.04 -15.60 -0.99
N LEU A 305 25.33 -16.73 -0.98
CA LEU A 305 25.01 -17.48 0.25
C LEU A 305 26.23 -18.20 0.84
N GLU A 306 27.29 -18.39 0.07
CA GLU A 306 28.50 -19.13 0.46
C GLU A 306 29.56 -18.25 1.12
N ASP A 307 29.39 -16.92 1.12
CA ASP A 307 30.30 -16.02 1.84
C ASP A 307 29.88 -15.94 3.32
N ASP A 308 30.57 -16.71 4.17
CA ASP A 308 30.45 -16.69 5.64
C ASP A 308 30.90 -15.35 6.29
N ALA A 309 31.17 -14.32 5.50
CA ALA A 309 31.51 -12.99 5.97
C ALA A 309 30.23 -12.21 6.33
N PRO A 310 30.18 -11.49 7.47
CA PRO A 310 29.04 -10.64 7.78
C PRO A 310 28.85 -9.61 6.66
N PRO A 311 27.60 -9.34 6.24
CA PRO A 311 27.30 -8.48 5.10
C PRO A 311 27.92 -7.10 5.31
N GLN A 312 28.80 -6.69 4.39
CA GLN A 312 29.31 -5.33 4.34
C GLN A 312 28.22 -4.44 3.70
N PRO A 313 27.88 -3.29 4.31
CA PRO A 313 26.93 -2.36 3.69
C PRO A 313 27.50 -1.85 2.36
N LEU A 314 26.62 -1.73 1.35
CA LEU A 314 26.91 -1.05 0.08
C LEU A 314 27.07 0.46 0.28
#